data_AF-A0A354XFV2-F1
#
_entry.id   AF-A0A354XFV2-F1
#
_cell.length_a   1.000
_cell.length_b   1.000
_cell.length_c   1.000
_cell.angle_alpha   90.00
_cell.angle_beta   90.00
_cell.angle_gamma   90.00
#
_symmetry.space_group_name_H-M   'P 1'
#
loop_
_entity.id
_entity.type
_entity.pdbx_description
1 polymer ?
#
loop_
_entity_poly.entity_id
_entity_poly.type
_entity_poly.pdbx_seq_one_letter_code
_entity_poly.pdbx_strand_id
1 'polypeptide(L)' 'QVPTIEGFELQQIEPSQLALVIHRGQQLNDVFSALSAQGIQVVSMRNRANRLEEMFVSMVESSQQAIDQREKQEARA' A
#
# COMPACT_ATOMS: atom_id res chain seq x y z
N GLN A 1 -12.74 -19.97 7.53
CA GLN A 1 -12.99 -19.02 8.64
C GLN A 1 -11.84 -18.04 8.64
N VAL A 2 -12.10 -16.73 8.74
CA VAL A 2 -11.06 -15.70 8.64
C VAL A 2 -10.35 -15.59 10.00
N PRO A 3 -9.01 -15.68 10.06
CA PRO A 3 -8.28 -15.52 11.32
C PRO A 3 -8.45 -14.09 11.84
N THR A 4 -8.83 -13.96 13.11
CA THR A 4 -8.91 -12.67 13.78
C THR A 4 -7.56 -12.39 14.44
N ILE A 5 -6.99 -11.22 14.19
CA ILE A 5 -5.73 -10.77 14.77
C ILE A 5 -5.99 -9.43 15.44
N GLU A 6 -5.71 -9.34 16.74
CA GLU A 6 -5.97 -8.13 17.51
C GLU A 6 -5.18 -6.94 16.96
N GLY A 7 -5.86 -5.81 16.79
CA GLY A 7 -5.25 -4.59 16.26
C GLY A 7 -5.05 -4.56 14.74
N PHE A 8 -5.38 -5.62 14.01
CA PHE A 8 -5.27 -5.64 12.55
C PHE A 8 -6.63 -5.86 11.89
N GLU A 9 -6.90 -5.09 10.84
CA GLU A 9 -8.07 -5.28 9.99
C GLU A 9 -7.72 -6.27 8.89
N LEU A 10 -8.32 -7.46 8.94
CA LEU A 10 -8.18 -8.50 7.92
C LEU A 10 -9.49 -8.71 7.17
N GLN A 11 -9.39 -8.84 5.85
CA GLN A 11 -10.48 -9.21 4.98
C GLN A 11 -10.08 -10.41 4.13
N GLN A 12 -10.90 -11.45 4.12
CA GLN A 12 -10.71 -12.55 3.17
C GLN A 12 -11.21 -12.13 1.80
N ILE A 13 -10.30 -12.05 0.83
CA ILE A 13 -10.62 -11.68 -0.56
C ILE A 13 -10.81 -12.92 -1.44
N GLU A 14 -10.12 -14.02 -1.11
CA GLU A 14 -10.24 -15.33 -1.75
C GLU A 14 -10.00 -16.44 -0.72
N PRO A 15 -10.31 -17.72 -1.03
CA PRO A 15 -10.12 -18.82 -0.07
C PRO A 15 -8.72 -18.89 0.56
N SER A 16 -7.67 -18.56 -0.19
CA SER A 16 -6.26 -18.59 0.25
C SER A 16 -5.59 -17.20 0.28
N GLN A 17 -6.35 -16.12 0.10
CA GLN A 17 -5.79 -14.76 0.10
C GLN A 17 -6.48 -13.87 1.13
N LEU A 18 -5.67 -13.22 1.95
CA LEU A 18 -6.08 -12.24 2.94
C LEU A 18 -5.57 -10.86 2.51
N ALA A 19 -6.44 -9.86 2.60
CA ALA A 19 -6.05 -8.46 2.58
C ALA A 19 -5.91 -7.98 4.03
N LEU A 20 -4.89 -7.17 4.28
CA LEU A 20 -4.63 -6.59 5.60
C LEU A 20 -4.28 -5.11 5.45
N VAL A 21 -4.62 -4.30 6.46
CA VAL A 21 -4.24 -2.88 6.54
C VAL A 21 -3.24 -2.70 7.67
N ILE A 22 -2.13 -2.01 7.37
CA ILE A 22 -1.09 -1.65 8.35
C ILE A 22 -1.15 -0.15 8.57
N HIS A 23 -1.35 0.28 9.81
CA HIS A 23 -1.22 1.68 10.23
C HIS A 23 0.18 2.00 10.74
N ARG A 24 0.51 3.29 10.81
CA ARG A 24 1.81 3.75 11.30
C ARG A 24 2.03 3.30 12.75
N GLY A 25 3.19 2.71 13.02
CA GLY A 25 3.55 2.18 14.33
C GLY A 25 3.17 0.71 14.53
N GLN A 26 2.44 0.10 13.60
CA GLN A 26 2.19 -1.34 13.60
C GLN A 26 3.31 -2.07 12.86
N GLN A 27 3.64 -3.28 13.32
CA GLN A 27 4.65 -4.11 12.69
C GLN A 27 3.98 -5.25 11.94
N LEU A 28 4.32 -5.40 10.67
CA LEU A 28 3.83 -6.50 9.85
C LEU A 28 4.22 -7.88 10.41
N ASN A 29 5.35 -7.96 11.12
CA ASN A 29 5.81 -9.19 11.79
C ASN A 29 4.81 -9.72 12.83
N ASP A 30 4.05 -8.83 13.49
CA ASP A 30 3.07 -9.23 14.50
C ASP A 30 1.94 -10.05 13.85
N VAL A 31 1.53 -9.67 12.62
CA VAL A 31 0.57 -10.42 11.81
C VAL A 31 1.11 -11.79 11.42
N PHE A 32 2.36 -11.86 10.93
CA PHE A 32 2.98 -13.13 10.57
C PHE A 32 3.11 -14.08 11.76
N SER A 33 3.45 -13.56 12.95
CA SER A 33 3.53 -14.36 14.18
C SER A 33 2.15 -14.91 14.57
N ALA A 34 1.10 -14.09 14.52
CA ALA A 34 -0.26 -14.50 14.84
C ALA A 34 -0.82 -15.54 13.86
N LEU A 35 -0.53 -15.41 12.56
CA LEU A 35 -0.89 -16.42 11.55
C LEU A 35 -0.13 -17.73 11.76
N SER A 36 1.18 -17.64 12.06
CA SER A 36 2.01 -18.82 12.31
C SER A 36 1.57 -19.60 13.54
N ALA A 37 1.15 -18.91 14.61
CA ALA A 37 0.60 -19.54 15.82
C ALA A 37 -0.70 -20.33 15.55
N GLN A 38 -1.43 -19.95 14.51
CA GLN A 38 -2.63 -20.64 14.03
C GLN A 38 -2.31 -21.73 12.98
N GLY A 39 -1.04 -22.01 12.72
CA GLY A 39 -0.60 -22.99 11.72
C GLY A 39 -0.74 -22.51 10.27
N ILE A 40 -0.96 -21.21 10.04
CA ILE A 40 -1.09 -20.62 8.70
C ILE A 40 0.28 -20.12 8.25
N GLN A 41 0.79 -20.71 7.16
CA GLN A 41 2.05 -20.27 6.55
C GLN A 41 1.79 -19.29 5.40
N VAL A 42 2.39 -18.11 5.47
CA VAL A 42 2.31 -17.13 4.38
C VAL A 42 3.43 -17.41 3.39
N VAL A 43 3.06 -17.85 2.18
CA VAL A 43 4.03 -18.21 1.12
C VAL A 43 4.43 -17.02 0.26
N SER A 44 3.56 -16.02 0.14
CA SER A 44 3.83 -14.81 -0.63
C SER A 44 2.97 -13.67 -0.13
N MET A 45 3.42 -12.45 -0.40
CA MET A 45 2.69 -11.22 -0.13
C MET A 45 2.88 -10.28 -1.31
N ARG A 46 1.88 -9.46 -1.60
CA ARG A 46 2.01 -8.33 -2.50
C ARG A 46 1.42 -7.10 -1.83
N ASN A 47 2.09 -5.97 -2.00
CA ASN A 47 1.47 -4.69 -1.67
C ASN A 47 0.31 -4.47 -2.64
N ARG A 48 -0.81 -3.99 -2.13
CA ARG A 48 -1.92 -3.55 -2.98
C ARG A 48 -1.61 -2.12 -3.43
N ALA A 49 -0.97 -1.97 -4.58
CA ALA A 49 -0.82 -0.68 -5.23
C ALA A 49 -2.02 -0.45 -6.15
N ASN A 50 -2.77 0.64 -5.93
CA ASN A 50 -3.90 0.98 -6.77
C ASN A 50 -3.40 1.76 -8.00
N ARG A 51 -3.51 1.16 -9.19
CA ARG A 51 -2.91 1.73 -10.40
C ARG A 51 -3.49 3.10 -10.77
N LEU A 52 -4.74 3.36 -10.41
CA LEU A 52 -5.38 4.66 -10.61
C LEU A 52 -4.75 5.76 -9.74
N GLU A 53 -4.41 5.46 -8.49
CA GLU A 53 -3.76 6.41 -7.60
C GLU A 53 -2.35 6.73 -8.09
N GLU A 54 -1.60 5.72 -8.53
CA GLU A 54 -0.29 5.95 -9.15
C GLU A 54 -0.39 6.77 -10.44
N MET A 55 -1.36 6.47 -11.30
CA MET A 55 -1.62 7.27 -12.50
C MET A 55 -1.93 8.72 -12.14
N PHE A 56 -2.77 8.94 -11.12
CA PHE A 56 -3.11 10.28 -10.65
C PHE A 56 -1.88 11.05 -10.14
N VAL A 57 -1.06 10.43 -9.28
CA VAL A 57 0.19 11.04 -8.77
C VAL A 57 1.11 11.42 -9.92
N SER A 58 1.32 10.51 -10.89
CA SER A 58 2.18 10.76 -12.05
C SER A 58 1.69 11.92 -12.92
N MET A 59 0.37 12.07 -13.10
CA MET A 59 -0.21 13.19 -13.85
C MET A 59 -0.01 14.52 -13.13
N VAL A 60 -0.24 14.56 -11.81
CA VAL A 60 -0.07 15.77 -10.99
C VAL A 60 1.40 16.21 -10.96
N GLU A 61 2.33 15.27 -10.75
CA GLU A 61 3.77 15.56 -10.77
C GLU A 61 4.22 16.10 -12.13
N SER A 62 3.72 15.52 -13.23
CA SER A 62 4.01 15.99 -14.59
C SER A 62 3.49 17.41 -14.84
N SER A 63 2.29 17.74 -14.34
CA SER A 63 1.74 19.10 -14.42
C SER A 63 2.56 20.10 -13.63
N GLN A 64 3.00 19.75 -12.42
CA GLN A 64 3.83 20.63 -11.60
C GLN A 64 5.18 20.91 -12.27
N GLN A 65 5.84 19.89 -12.84
CA GLN A 65 7.08 20.08 -13.58
C GLN A 65 6.94 21.00 -14.79
N ALA A 66 5.80 20.94 -15.50
CA ALA A 66 5.54 21.82 -16.63
C ALA A 66 5.36 23.30 -16.22
N ILE A 67 4.75 23.55 -15.06
CA ILE A 67 4.59 24.90 -14.50
C ILE A 67 5.95 25.46 -14.08
N ASP A 68 6.72 24.70 -13.30
CA ASP A 68 8.04 25.10 -12.82
C ASP A 68 9.03 25.41 -13.97
N GLN A 69 8.92 24.70 -15.09
CA GLN A 69 9.73 24.93 -16.29
C GLN A 69 9.37 26.24 -17.01
N ARG A 70 8.08 26.61 -17.07
CA ARG A 70 7.64 27.88 -17.65
C ARG A 70 8.12 29.06 -16.83
N GLU A 71 7.99 29.00 -15.51
CA GLU A 71 8.45 30.09 -14.63
C GLU A 71 9.98 30.29 -14.71
N LYS A 72 10.75 29.20 -14.83
CA LYS A 72 12.21 29.28 -15.03
C LYS A 72 12.62 29.83 -16.40
N GLN A 73 11.81 29.62 -17.43
CA GLN A 73 12.05 30.20 -18.76
C GLN A 73 11.74 31.70 -18.79
N GLU A 74 10.64 32.11 -18.16
CA GLU A 74 10.24 33.52 -18.08
C GLU A 74 11.19 34.34 -17.20
N ALA A 75 11.70 33.78 -16.10
CA ALA A 75 12.69 34.46 -15.25
C ALA A 75 14.09 34.59 -15.88
N ARG A 76 14.35 33.89 -17.00
CA ARG A 76 15.62 33.94 -17.75
C ARG A 76 15.55 34.78 -19.03
N ALA A 77 14.37 35.25 -19.41
CA ALA A 77 14.13 36.16 -20.53
C ALA A 77 14.10 37.62 -20.05
#